data_AF-A0AAV8FIL4-F1
#
_entry.id   AF-A0AAV8FIL4-F1
#
_cell.length_a   1.000
_cell.length_b   1.000
_cell.length_c   1.000
_cell.angle_alpha   90.00
_cell.angle_beta   90.00
_cell.angle_gamma   90.00
#
_symmetry.space_group_name_H-M   'P 1'
#
loop_
_entity.id
_entity.type
_entity.pdbx_description
1 polymer ?
#
loop_
_entity_poly.entity_id
_entity_poly.type
_entity_poly.pdbx_seq_one_letter_code
_entity_poly.pdbx_strand_id
1 'polypeptide(L)'
;MMQHRRKSVFSSAPYVVKEVALNAGRKNGANLSLAALVFSVFLFATFLYNEDIKSLAEYPFTSRTRSHRLTIQEEDRRAIQFQTNDQGTGNKPQKRQTQEMLRVIDFESTDHQLVVNKKEEETVVRIDEPTQLPIQEEVMKGELEVEKRKMEVEHVDHSSDQVKDEEENKNEAEVQSESSQLIVQPTETKEVPSENDRDVQLPSVKETAAAAIRAVAEENRQEESTRFNEVKPKAESLPVVTQQEKPAREIQAQPETGDEQPAQVINQVVTPERTVPHLPETCDMYDGQWVYDSENFPIYKESECEFLTEQVTCMRNGRKDDNYQKWRWQPHGCTLPRFDARLLLERLRGKRLMFVGDSLNRNQWESMVCLVQSVIPRGKKSLTKFVNGGSLNIFRAEEYNATVEFYWAPFLVESNSDDPKVHSIQHRVIMPKSIKKHAVNWLGVDYLVFNTYIWWLNNMNMNVLKGSFSRGSTKYIQVDRPVAYRRVMNTWARWVERNINPSKTTVFFMGMSPNHITPSAWGNPGGIKCAMETMPVVNWTQPLEVGTDWRLYWEAKETVLAMKRVPVHYVNITGLSEFRKDAHTSVHTLRQGKLLTPEQQADPKTYADCIHWCLPGLPDMWNLFLYARIVSAPWRD
;
A
#
# COMPACT_ATOMS: atom_id res chain seq x y z
N MET A 1 -36.31 40.52 48.59
CA MET A 1 -37.62 39.88 48.94
C MET A 1 -38.14 39.23 47.65
N MET A 2 -38.62 37.98 47.58
CA MET A 2 -39.69 37.31 48.36
C MET A 2 -41.07 37.97 48.16
N GLN A 3 -42.21 37.28 47.95
CA GLN A 3 -42.54 35.83 47.82
C GLN A 3 -43.97 35.70 47.18
N HIS A 4 -44.54 34.57 46.73
CA HIS A 4 -44.09 33.16 46.61
C HIS A 4 -44.67 32.43 45.35
N ARG A 5 -45.85 31.78 45.45
CA ARG A 5 -46.49 30.85 44.48
C ARG A 5 -47.89 30.40 44.95
N ARG A 6 -48.71 29.86 44.00
CA ARG A 6 -49.98 29.04 44.11
C ARG A 6 -51.24 29.77 43.58
N LYS A 7 -52.23 29.15 42.91
CA LYS A 7 -52.41 27.81 42.27
C LYS A 7 -53.57 27.89 41.22
N SER A 8 -53.81 26.83 40.44
CA SER A 8 -54.89 26.64 39.43
C SER A 8 -56.29 26.34 40.05
N VAL A 9 -57.45 26.18 39.38
CA VAL A 9 -57.84 25.49 38.09
C VAL A 9 -59.19 26.04 37.51
N PHE A 10 -59.53 25.67 36.26
CA PHE A 10 -60.82 25.84 35.50
C PHE A 10 -61.08 27.22 34.83
N SER A 11 -61.74 27.35 33.66
CA SER A 11 -62.40 26.37 32.75
C SER A 11 -62.31 26.72 31.24
N SER A 12 -62.64 25.74 30.38
CA SER A 12 -63.17 25.79 28.97
C SER A 12 -63.49 27.15 28.29
N ALA A 13 -63.41 27.38 26.98
CA ALA A 13 -62.97 26.64 25.74
C ALA A 13 -63.18 27.63 24.53
N PRO A 14 -63.02 27.29 23.22
CA PRO A 14 -62.41 26.11 22.55
C PRO A 14 -61.26 26.47 21.57
N TYR A 15 -60.61 25.46 20.97
CA TYR A 15 -59.74 25.61 19.79
C TYR A 15 -60.53 25.37 18.50
N VAL A 16 -60.16 26.04 17.40
CA VAL A 16 -60.61 25.71 16.04
C VAL A 16 -59.42 25.21 15.22
N VAL A 17 -59.49 23.97 14.77
CA VAL A 17 -58.53 23.35 13.85
C VAL A 17 -59.12 23.39 12.44
N LYS A 18 -58.32 23.71 11.42
CA LYS A 18 -58.74 23.55 10.02
C LYS A 18 -58.61 22.10 9.60
N GLU A 19 -59.74 21.47 9.26
CA GLU A 19 -59.75 20.22 8.52
C GLU A 19 -59.24 20.41 7.10
N VAL A 20 -58.60 19.37 6.56
CA VAL A 20 -58.43 19.16 5.11
C VAL A 20 -58.96 17.76 4.83
N ALA A 21 -60.02 17.66 4.04
CA ALA A 21 -60.82 16.44 3.94
C ALA A 21 -60.13 15.33 3.12
N LEU A 22 -60.24 14.09 3.60
CA LEU A 22 -59.83 12.87 2.89
C LEU A 22 -60.84 12.53 1.79
N ASN A 23 -60.55 12.87 0.54
CA ASN A 23 -61.31 12.38 -0.61
C ASN A 23 -60.82 10.98 -1.03
N ALA A 24 -61.60 9.95 -0.69
CA ALA A 24 -61.32 8.55 -0.99
C ALA A 24 -61.52 8.20 -2.48
N GLY A 25 -60.52 8.49 -3.30
CA GLY A 25 -60.49 8.14 -4.72
C GLY A 25 -60.38 6.63 -4.97
N ARG A 26 -61.52 5.95 -5.11
CA ARG A 26 -61.62 4.51 -5.44
C ARG A 26 -60.99 4.20 -6.81
N LYS A 27 -59.72 3.79 -6.82
CA LYS A 27 -59.03 3.25 -8.00
C LYS A 27 -58.99 1.71 -7.97
N ASN A 28 -58.99 1.12 -9.15
CA ASN A 28 -59.20 -0.31 -9.35
C ASN A 28 -58.03 -1.15 -8.79
N GLY A 29 -58.34 -2.31 -8.22
CA GLY A 29 -57.34 -3.27 -7.80
C GLY A 29 -56.57 -3.82 -9.01
N ALA A 30 -55.29 -3.47 -9.12
CA ALA A 30 -54.37 -4.21 -9.97
C ALA A 30 -54.15 -5.59 -9.32
N ASN A 31 -54.64 -6.66 -9.96
CA ASN A 31 -54.32 -8.02 -9.53
C ASN A 31 -52.81 -8.20 -9.66
N LEU A 32 -52.11 -8.23 -8.52
CA LEU A 32 -50.68 -8.49 -8.49
C LEU A 32 -50.46 -9.89 -9.08
N SER A 33 -49.83 -9.98 -10.25
CA SER A 33 -49.70 -11.25 -10.96
C SER A 33 -49.05 -12.28 -10.04
N LEU A 34 -49.60 -13.50 -10.02
CA LEU A 34 -49.03 -14.60 -9.24
C LEU A 34 -47.56 -14.83 -9.63
N ALA A 35 -47.20 -14.62 -10.90
CA ALA A 35 -45.82 -14.66 -11.38
C ALA A 35 -44.94 -13.56 -10.76
N ALA A 36 -45.46 -12.35 -10.53
CA ALA A 36 -44.70 -11.27 -9.88
C ALA A 36 -44.49 -11.52 -8.38
N LEU A 37 -45.47 -12.13 -7.69
CA LEU A 37 -45.35 -12.51 -6.29
C LEU A 37 -44.41 -13.72 -6.13
N VAL A 38 -44.54 -14.74 -6.99
CA VAL A 38 -43.61 -15.88 -7.07
C VAL A 38 -42.20 -15.43 -7.41
N PHE A 39 -42.02 -14.51 -8.37
CA PHE A 39 -40.70 -13.96 -8.70
C PHE A 39 -40.10 -13.14 -7.55
N SER A 40 -40.91 -12.37 -6.83
CA SER A 40 -40.46 -11.66 -5.63
C SER A 40 -40.04 -12.62 -4.51
N VAL A 41 -40.81 -13.68 -4.28
CA VAL A 41 -40.46 -14.75 -3.33
C VAL A 41 -39.23 -15.54 -3.79
N PHE A 42 -39.06 -15.79 -5.09
CA PHE A 42 -37.90 -16.48 -5.64
C PHE A 42 -36.62 -15.63 -5.57
N LEU A 43 -36.72 -14.32 -5.79
CA LEU A 43 -35.64 -13.36 -5.55
C LEU A 43 -35.28 -13.30 -4.06
N PHE A 44 -36.27 -13.22 -3.18
CA PHE A 44 -36.03 -13.19 -1.73
C PHE A 44 -35.43 -14.50 -1.22
N ALA A 45 -35.89 -15.64 -1.74
CA ALA A 45 -35.34 -16.96 -1.47
C ALA A 45 -33.90 -17.10 -1.99
N THR A 46 -33.60 -16.70 -3.24
CA THR A 46 -32.22 -16.74 -3.75
C THR A 46 -31.28 -15.77 -3.02
N PHE A 47 -31.79 -14.66 -2.47
CA PHE A 47 -31.02 -13.78 -1.57
C PHE A 47 -30.76 -14.40 -0.17
N LEU A 48 -31.66 -15.26 0.32
CA LEU A 48 -31.54 -15.95 1.61
C LEU A 48 -30.80 -17.30 1.54
N TYR A 49 -30.81 -17.95 0.37
CA TYR A 49 -30.21 -19.27 0.12
C TYR A 49 -28.86 -19.18 -0.61
N ASN A 50 -28.32 -17.99 -0.82
CA ASN A 50 -26.93 -17.82 -1.23
C ASN A 50 -26.03 -17.91 0.01
N GLU A 51 -25.31 -19.04 0.16
CA GLU A 51 -24.55 -19.42 1.36
C GLU A 51 -23.52 -18.36 1.83
N ASP A 52 -23.05 -17.50 0.93
CA ASP A 52 -22.06 -16.46 1.17
C ASP A 52 -22.45 -15.43 2.27
N ILE A 53 -23.73 -15.29 2.61
CA ILE A 53 -24.20 -14.24 3.55
C ILE A 53 -24.10 -14.66 5.04
N LYS A 54 -23.89 -15.95 5.36
CA LYS A 54 -23.77 -16.40 6.77
C LYS A 54 -22.33 -16.57 7.28
N SER A 55 -21.34 -16.73 6.41
CA SER A 55 -19.98 -17.17 6.80
C SER A 55 -19.07 -16.10 7.43
N LEU A 56 -19.57 -14.88 7.68
CA LEU A 56 -18.81 -13.75 8.25
C LEU A 56 -19.34 -13.23 9.60
N ALA A 57 -20.36 -13.87 10.19
CA ALA A 57 -21.00 -13.41 11.43
C ALA A 57 -20.59 -14.20 12.69
N GLU A 58 -20.16 -15.46 12.57
CA GLU A 58 -19.93 -16.34 13.73
C GLU A 58 -18.55 -17.01 13.73
N TYR A 59 -17.55 -16.32 14.31
CA TYR A 59 -16.39 -16.97 14.93
C TYR A 59 -16.07 -16.31 16.27
N PRO A 60 -16.53 -16.85 17.41
CA PRO A 60 -16.06 -16.41 18.71
C PRO A 60 -14.61 -16.87 18.91
N PHE A 61 -13.68 -15.93 19.09
CA PHE A 61 -12.30 -16.20 19.49
C PHE A 61 -12.25 -16.76 20.92
N THR A 62 -12.59 -18.04 21.06
CA THR A 62 -12.50 -18.77 22.32
C THR A 62 -11.04 -19.14 22.58
N SER A 63 -10.37 -18.35 23.43
CA SER A 63 -8.99 -18.57 23.89
C SER A 63 -8.90 -19.79 24.82
N ARG A 64 -9.09 -21.00 24.25
CA ARG A 64 -9.03 -22.26 24.99
C ARG A 64 -7.57 -22.64 25.28
N THR A 65 -6.98 -21.99 26.27
CA THR A 65 -5.61 -22.21 26.76
C THR A 65 -5.39 -23.66 27.20
N ARG A 66 -4.93 -24.52 26.29
CA ARG A 66 -4.48 -25.88 26.63
C ARG A 66 -3.00 -25.84 27.00
N SER A 67 -2.72 -25.60 28.28
CA SER A 67 -1.37 -25.61 28.83
C SER A 67 -0.71 -26.98 28.67
N HIS A 68 0.13 -27.14 27.64
CA HIS A 68 1.04 -28.29 27.52
C HIS A 68 2.22 -28.10 28.47
N ARG A 69 2.02 -28.49 29.73
CA ARG A 69 3.05 -28.56 30.76
C ARG A 69 4.01 -29.71 30.40
N LEU A 70 5.16 -29.38 29.81
CA LEU A 70 6.27 -30.32 29.67
C LEU A 70 6.83 -30.62 31.06
N THR A 71 6.49 -31.78 31.60
CA THR A 71 7.12 -32.32 32.80
C THR A 71 8.45 -32.94 32.44
N ILE A 72 9.53 -32.19 32.64
CA ILE A 72 10.85 -32.82 32.88
C ILE A 72 10.79 -33.36 34.31
N GLN A 73 11.12 -34.64 34.46
CA GLN A 73 11.15 -35.36 35.73
C GLN A 73 12.60 -35.50 36.14
N GLU A 74 13.00 -34.81 37.21
CA GLU A 74 14.35 -34.83 37.75
C GLU A 74 14.26 -35.30 39.21
N GLU A 75 14.97 -36.37 39.55
CA GLU A 75 14.76 -37.12 40.80
C GLU A 75 15.70 -36.69 41.94
N ASP A 76 15.12 -36.67 43.14
CA ASP A 76 15.73 -36.80 44.46
C ASP A 76 17.09 -36.10 44.73
N ARG A 77 17.02 -35.04 45.55
CA ARG A 77 17.86 -35.01 46.76
C ARG A 77 17.20 -34.26 47.92
N ARG A 78 17.42 -34.81 49.12
CA ARG A 78 16.78 -34.40 50.39
C ARG A 78 17.41 -33.15 50.98
N ALA A 79 16.59 -32.38 51.70
CA ALA A 79 17.04 -31.25 52.51
C ALA A 79 17.64 -31.70 53.85
N ILE A 80 18.71 -31.02 54.31
CA ILE A 80 19.05 -30.87 55.74
C ILE A 80 19.48 -29.40 56.00
N GLN A 81 18.52 -28.62 56.50
CA GLN A 81 18.63 -27.72 57.65
C GLN A 81 20.02 -27.28 58.15
N PHE A 82 20.22 -25.96 58.28
CA PHE A 82 20.81 -25.37 59.50
C PHE A 82 20.22 -23.97 59.78
N GLN A 83 20.13 -23.60 61.06
CA GLN A 83 19.53 -22.35 61.54
C GLN A 83 20.59 -21.30 61.90
N THR A 84 20.23 -20.02 61.79
CA THR A 84 20.72 -18.98 62.70
C THR A 84 19.56 -18.02 63.06
N ASN A 85 19.37 -17.79 64.37
CA ASN A 85 18.77 -16.56 64.90
C ASN A 85 19.97 -15.59 65.13
N ASP A 86 19.85 -14.28 65.32
CA ASP A 86 18.90 -13.57 66.19
C ASP A 86 18.91 -12.03 65.94
N GLN A 87 18.26 -11.28 66.83
CA GLN A 87 17.90 -9.86 66.77
C GLN A 87 19.07 -8.85 66.64
N GLY A 88 18.78 -7.70 66.00
CA GLY A 88 19.67 -6.55 65.85
C GLY A 88 19.34 -5.34 66.74
N THR A 89 19.94 -4.18 66.46
CA THR A 89 19.66 -2.87 67.11
C THR A 89 20.24 -1.69 66.28
N GLY A 90 19.74 -0.46 66.48
CA GLY A 90 20.59 0.75 66.37
C GLY A 90 20.55 1.67 65.12
N ASN A 91 19.47 2.44 64.95
CA ASN A 91 19.40 3.84 64.47
C ASN A 91 20.05 4.35 63.13
N LYS A 92 19.52 5.50 62.68
CA LYS A 92 19.69 6.25 61.41
C LYS A 92 20.57 7.53 61.60
N PRO A 93 20.81 8.39 60.57
CA PRO A 93 21.18 8.15 59.15
C PRO A 93 22.24 9.15 58.57
N GLN A 94 22.91 8.83 57.45
CA GLN A 94 23.03 9.72 56.26
C GLN A 94 23.71 9.07 55.03
N LYS A 95 23.44 9.67 53.85
CA LYS A 95 24.11 9.64 52.52
C LYS A 95 25.44 8.83 52.42
N ARG A 96 25.72 8.03 51.37
CA ARG A 96 25.48 8.26 49.92
C ARG A 96 25.69 6.94 49.10
N GLN A 97 25.09 6.85 47.90
CA GLN A 97 25.52 6.06 46.72
C GLN A 97 25.93 4.56 46.83
N THR A 98 25.00 3.69 46.42
CA THR A 98 25.18 2.56 45.46
C THR A 98 23.87 2.49 44.66
N GLN A 99 23.80 2.29 43.34
CA GLN A 99 24.44 1.33 42.44
C GLN A 99 23.93 -0.10 42.68
N GLU A 100 22.79 -0.43 42.08
CA GLU A 100 22.31 -1.80 41.91
C GLU A 100 22.14 -2.11 40.41
N MET A 101 22.39 -3.37 40.06
CA MET A 101 22.86 -3.82 38.76
C MET A 101 21.71 -4.41 37.94
N LEU A 102 21.40 -3.83 36.77
CA LEU A 102 20.63 -4.57 35.76
C LEU A 102 21.45 -5.78 35.32
N ARG A 103 20.84 -6.97 35.33
CA ARG A 103 21.39 -8.13 34.62
C ARG A 103 21.15 -7.97 33.13
N VAL A 104 22.18 -7.54 32.42
CA VAL A 104 22.32 -7.87 30.99
C VAL A 104 22.68 -9.36 30.89
N ILE A 105 22.13 -10.05 29.90
CA ILE A 105 22.61 -11.37 29.47
C ILE A 105 23.30 -11.14 28.14
N ASP A 106 24.61 -10.97 28.17
CA ASP A 106 25.42 -10.99 26.95
C ASP A 106 25.64 -12.42 26.48
N PHE A 107 25.64 -12.63 25.16
CA PHE A 107 26.10 -13.86 24.54
C PHE A 107 27.61 -13.75 24.29
N GLU A 108 28.39 -14.64 24.87
CA GLU A 108 29.85 -14.65 24.66
C GLU A 108 30.20 -14.97 23.19
N SER A 109 30.98 -14.09 22.57
CA SER A 109 31.71 -14.38 21.34
C SER A 109 33.14 -14.77 21.70
N THR A 110 33.56 -15.98 21.34
CA THR A 110 34.91 -16.47 21.62
C THR A 110 35.90 -15.92 20.58
N ASP A 111 36.71 -14.94 20.98
CA ASP A 111 37.86 -14.48 20.20
C ASP A 111 39.17 -15.04 20.77
N HIS A 112 40.14 -15.36 19.91
CA HIS A 112 41.46 -15.85 20.32
C HIS A 112 42.49 -14.72 20.29
N GLN A 113 43.10 -14.41 21.44
CA GLN A 113 44.26 -13.53 21.49
C GLN A 113 45.50 -14.20 20.88
N LEU A 114 46.21 -13.46 20.02
CA LEU A 114 47.64 -13.64 19.80
C LEU A 114 48.36 -12.29 19.88
N VAL A 115 49.59 -12.33 20.37
CA VAL A 115 50.28 -11.16 20.93
C VAL A 115 51.05 -10.38 19.86
N VAL A 116 50.85 -9.06 19.83
CA VAL A 116 51.70 -8.13 19.07
C VAL A 116 53.07 -8.03 19.74
N ASN A 117 54.13 -8.24 18.97
CA ASN A 117 55.49 -7.93 19.40
C ASN A 117 56.16 -7.03 18.35
N LYS A 118 56.68 -5.88 18.75
CA LYS A 118 57.13 -4.82 17.85
C LYS A 118 58.66 -4.88 17.68
N LYS A 119 59.14 -4.84 16.45
CA LYS A 119 60.50 -4.41 16.12
C LYS A 119 60.52 -3.70 14.77
N GLU A 120 61.41 -2.71 14.67
CA GLU A 120 61.63 -1.87 13.50
C GLU A 120 62.93 -2.30 12.82
N GLU A 121 62.99 -2.22 11.50
CA GLU A 121 64.21 -1.93 10.76
C GLU A 121 63.85 -1.39 9.37
N GLU A 122 64.59 -0.38 8.91
CA GLU A 122 64.38 0.25 7.60
C GLU A 122 65.14 -0.50 6.51
N THR A 123 64.66 -0.46 5.25
CA THR A 123 65.54 -0.66 4.10
C THR A 123 65.00 0.05 2.87
N VAL A 124 65.80 0.95 2.29
CA VAL A 124 65.44 1.73 1.10
C VAL A 124 66.02 1.05 -0.14
N VAL A 125 65.15 0.68 -1.08
CA VAL A 125 65.54 0.32 -2.45
C VAL A 125 64.62 1.04 -3.43
N ARG A 126 65.20 1.86 -4.32
CA ARG A 126 64.57 2.27 -5.57
C ARG A 126 64.94 1.25 -6.64
N ILE A 127 64.01 0.95 -7.56
CA ILE A 127 64.31 0.68 -8.98
C ILE A 127 62.99 0.78 -9.78
N ASP A 128 62.99 1.78 -10.67
CA ASP A 128 62.47 1.87 -12.04
C ASP A 128 61.04 1.50 -12.45
N GLU A 129 60.56 2.31 -13.39
CA GLU A 129 59.31 2.23 -14.17
C GLU A 129 59.47 1.30 -15.39
N PRO A 130 58.37 0.65 -15.83
CA PRO A 130 58.24 0.33 -17.25
C PRO A 130 56.87 0.70 -17.88
N THR A 131 56.91 1.69 -18.78
CA THR A 131 56.47 1.59 -20.19
C THR A 131 55.07 1.04 -20.54
N GLN A 132 54.28 1.86 -21.24
CA GLN A 132 52.98 1.50 -21.84
C GLN A 132 53.10 0.70 -23.17
N LEU A 133 51.93 0.31 -23.72
CA LEU A 133 51.64 -0.19 -25.08
C LEU A 133 51.55 -1.75 -25.23
N PRO A 134 50.86 -2.30 -26.26
CA PRO A 134 49.38 -2.39 -26.24
C PRO A 134 48.80 -3.72 -26.82
N ILE A 135 47.89 -4.42 -26.13
CA ILE A 135 47.36 -5.73 -26.60
C ILE A 135 45.82 -5.85 -26.61
N GLN A 136 45.29 -5.74 -27.83
CA GLN A 136 44.21 -6.52 -28.48
C GLN A 136 42.80 -6.65 -27.87
N GLU A 137 41.83 -6.02 -28.56
CA GLU A 137 40.43 -6.48 -28.63
C GLU A 137 40.30 -7.70 -29.57
N GLU A 138 40.35 -8.96 -29.10
CA GLU A 138 39.86 -10.08 -29.94
C GLU A 138 39.32 -11.34 -29.25
N VAL A 139 38.72 -11.24 -28.05
CA VAL A 139 38.09 -12.39 -27.35
C VAL A 139 36.64 -12.14 -26.93
N MET A 140 35.84 -11.51 -27.80
CA MET A 140 34.38 -11.32 -27.58
C MET A 140 33.51 -11.44 -28.87
N LYS A 141 34.00 -12.12 -29.91
CA LYS A 141 33.22 -12.39 -31.15
C LYS A 141 32.88 -13.86 -31.40
N GLY A 142 33.60 -14.81 -30.80
CA GLY A 142 33.43 -16.26 -31.08
C GLY A 142 32.12 -16.88 -30.57
N GLU A 143 31.53 -16.35 -29.49
CA GLU A 143 30.39 -17.01 -28.82
C GLU A 143 29.01 -16.49 -29.28
N LEU A 144 28.93 -15.41 -30.06
CA LEU A 144 27.66 -14.83 -30.50
C LEU A 144 27.12 -15.40 -31.83
N GLU A 145 27.92 -16.20 -32.53
CA GLU A 145 27.61 -16.69 -33.88
C GLU A 145 27.15 -18.16 -33.92
N VAL A 146 27.43 -18.92 -32.86
CA VAL A 146 26.96 -20.31 -32.69
C VAL A 146 25.46 -20.35 -32.36
N GLU A 147 24.98 -19.47 -31.48
CA GLU A 147 23.58 -19.46 -31.02
C GLU A 147 22.60 -19.05 -32.14
N LYS A 148 23.03 -18.18 -33.06
CA LYS A 148 22.20 -17.72 -34.19
C LYS A 148 21.86 -18.83 -35.19
N ARG A 149 22.75 -19.80 -35.40
CA ARG A 149 22.50 -20.93 -36.33
C ARG A 149 21.55 -22.00 -35.78
N LYS A 150 20.95 -21.79 -34.59
CA LYS A 150 19.97 -22.69 -33.97
C LYS A 150 18.52 -22.19 -33.98
N MET A 151 18.23 -21.04 -34.57
CA MET A 151 16.86 -20.48 -34.67
C MET A 151 16.34 -20.33 -36.11
N GLU A 152 17.04 -20.86 -37.12
CA GLU A 152 16.76 -20.60 -38.54
C GLU A 152 16.61 -21.87 -39.40
N VAL A 153 16.23 -23.01 -38.79
CA VAL A 153 15.84 -24.25 -39.49
C VAL A 153 14.65 -24.93 -38.79
N GLU A 154 13.47 -24.32 -38.81
CA GLU A 154 12.21 -25.03 -38.49
C GLU A 154 10.96 -24.33 -39.05
N HIS A 155 10.77 -24.30 -40.38
CA HIS A 155 9.46 -24.24 -41.08
C HIS A 155 9.60 -24.47 -42.60
N VAL A 156 8.55 -25.03 -43.21
CA VAL A 156 8.26 -25.28 -44.66
C VAL A 156 8.31 -26.75 -45.13
N ASP A 157 7.25 -27.10 -45.87
CA ASP A 157 6.67 -28.42 -46.15
C ASP A 157 7.41 -29.34 -47.14
N HIS A 158 7.27 -30.66 -46.95
CA HIS A 158 6.54 -31.63 -47.82
C HIS A 158 6.51 -33.00 -47.09
N SER A 159 5.45 -33.81 -47.05
CA SER A 159 4.48 -34.31 -48.06
C SER A 159 4.96 -35.54 -48.85
N SER A 160 4.13 -36.59 -48.77
CA SER A 160 3.95 -37.72 -49.71
C SER A 160 5.09 -38.72 -50.00
N ASP A 161 4.81 -39.97 -49.59
CA ASP A 161 4.82 -41.20 -50.40
C ASP A 161 6.06 -42.13 -50.53
N GLN A 162 5.75 -43.41 -50.19
CA GLN A 162 6.19 -44.67 -50.82
C GLN A 162 7.64 -45.20 -50.62
N VAL A 163 7.90 -46.51 -50.57
CA VAL A 163 7.13 -47.73 -50.17
C VAL A 163 8.13 -48.93 -50.09
N LYS A 164 7.71 -50.13 -49.62
CA LYS A 164 8.50 -51.42 -49.51
C LYS A 164 9.51 -51.52 -48.35
N ASP A 165 9.79 -52.71 -47.77
CA ASP A 165 9.16 -54.05 -47.83
C ASP A 165 9.47 -54.83 -46.51
N GLU A 166 8.77 -55.96 -46.29
CA GLU A 166 9.16 -57.29 -45.72
C GLU A 166 10.42 -57.43 -44.81
N GLU A 167 10.53 -58.35 -43.84
CA GLU A 167 9.64 -59.32 -43.15
C GLU A 167 10.37 -59.81 -41.88
N GLU A 168 9.68 -60.27 -40.83
CA GLU A 168 9.87 -61.60 -40.17
C GLU A 168 9.03 -61.73 -38.87
N ASN A 169 8.99 -62.94 -38.31
CA ASN A 169 7.78 -63.49 -37.68
C ASN A 169 8.03 -64.18 -36.31
N LYS A 170 6.93 -64.34 -35.55
CA LYS A 170 6.55 -65.51 -34.72
C LYS A 170 6.81 -65.64 -33.19
N ASN A 171 5.81 -66.33 -32.60
CA ASN A 171 5.68 -67.06 -31.33
C ASN A 171 5.52 -66.19 -30.04
N GLU A 172 4.43 -66.29 -29.23
CA GLU A 172 3.77 -67.42 -28.50
C GLU A 172 4.53 -67.83 -27.21
N ALA A 173 3.94 -68.13 -26.03
CA ALA A 173 2.57 -67.98 -25.43
C ALA A 173 2.72 -68.12 -23.87
N GLU A 174 1.76 -68.21 -22.93
CA GLU A 174 0.26 -68.22 -22.84
C GLU A 174 -0.16 -67.74 -21.40
N VAL A 175 -1.28 -68.23 -20.82
CA VAL A 175 -1.70 -68.21 -19.39
C VAL A 175 -2.19 -66.82 -18.87
N GLN A 176 -3.50 -66.53 -18.77
CA GLN A 176 -4.53 -66.99 -17.79
C GLN A 176 -4.24 -66.56 -16.33
N SER A 177 -5.20 -66.13 -15.49
CA SER A 177 -6.64 -65.80 -15.60
C SER A 177 -6.96 -64.66 -14.57
N GLU A 178 -8.18 -64.20 -14.22
CA GLU A 178 -9.54 -64.68 -14.45
C GLU A 178 -10.59 -63.52 -14.41
N SER A 179 -11.80 -63.76 -13.83
CA SER A 179 -13.00 -62.91 -13.96
C SER A 179 -13.67 -62.53 -12.64
N SER A 180 -14.48 -61.47 -12.67
CA SER A 180 -15.85 -61.50 -12.12
C SER A 180 -16.71 -60.36 -12.67
N GLN A 181 -17.86 -60.69 -13.26
CA GLN A 181 -18.93 -59.77 -13.65
C GLN A 181 -20.22 -60.15 -12.92
N LEU A 182 -21.17 -59.22 -12.83
CA LEU A 182 -22.59 -59.54 -12.68
C LEU A 182 -23.43 -58.66 -13.62
N ILE A 183 -24.50 -59.21 -14.17
CA ILE A 183 -25.27 -58.62 -15.29
C ILE A 183 -26.72 -58.42 -14.90
N VAL A 184 -27.31 -57.26 -15.26
CA VAL A 184 -28.77 -57.10 -15.47
C VAL A 184 -29.02 -56.19 -16.69
N GLN A 185 -29.98 -56.59 -17.52
CA GLN A 185 -30.63 -55.91 -18.67
C GLN A 185 -32.12 -56.34 -18.67
N PRO A 186 -33.03 -55.89 -19.58
CA PRO A 186 -32.94 -54.96 -20.73
C PRO A 186 -33.70 -53.62 -20.42
N THR A 187 -34.47 -52.86 -21.23
CA THR A 187 -35.18 -53.00 -22.54
C THR A 187 -35.33 -51.67 -23.33
N GLU A 188 -35.24 -51.79 -24.67
CA GLU A 188 -36.19 -51.40 -25.76
C GLU A 188 -37.06 -50.12 -25.70
N THR A 189 -37.52 -49.51 -26.82
CA THR A 189 -37.05 -49.35 -28.23
C THR A 189 -37.90 -48.26 -28.95
N LYS A 190 -37.34 -47.61 -30.01
CA LYS A 190 -38.03 -47.15 -31.26
C LYS A 190 -39.21 -46.14 -31.14
N GLU A 191 -39.76 -45.50 -32.19
CA GLU A 191 -39.45 -45.37 -33.64
C GLU A 191 -39.83 -43.95 -34.16
N VAL A 192 -39.65 -43.65 -35.47
CA VAL A 192 -39.86 -42.32 -36.10
C VAL A 192 -40.62 -42.44 -37.43
N PRO A 193 -41.51 -41.50 -37.79
CA PRO A 193 -41.43 -40.87 -39.13
C PRO A 193 -41.81 -39.37 -39.23
N SER A 194 -41.21 -38.72 -40.25
CA SER A 194 -41.54 -37.55 -41.12
C SER A 194 -42.78 -36.62 -40.87
N GLU A 195 -42.91 -35.39 -41.43
CA GLU A 195 -42.23 -34.76 -42.59
C GLU A 195 -42.31 -33.19 -42.62
N ASN A 196 -41.54 -32.57 -43.53
CA ASN A 196 -41.68 -31.24 -44.18
C ASN A 196 -41.51 -29.90 -43.41
N ASP A 197 -40.29 -29.36 -43.55
CA ASP A 197 -39.97 -28.18 -44.40
C ASP A 197 -40.34 -26.73 -43.96
N ARG A 198 -39.29 -25.94 -43.66
CA ARG A 198 -39.04 -24.59 -44.20
C ARG A 198 -37.71 -23.99 -43.74
N ASP A 199 -36.91 -23.49 -44.67
CA ASP A 199 -35.68 -22.72 -44.39
C ASP A 199 -35.95 -21.35 -43.73
N VAL A 200 -35.26 -21.07 -42.63
CA VAL A 200 -35.00 -19.70 -42.13
C VAL A 200 -33.55 -19.62 -41.63
N GLN A 201 -32.73 -18.81 -42.30
CA GLN A 201 -31.29 -18.73 -42.06
C GLN A 201 -30.98 -17.70 -40.95
N LEU A 202 -30.39 -18.13 -39.83
CA LEU A 202 -30.00 -17.24 -38.74
C LEU A 202 -28.68 -16.50 -39.08
N PRO A 203 -28.58 -15.17 -38.82
CA PRO A 203 -27.37 -14.39 -39.06
C PRO A 203 -26.28 -14.63 -38.00
N SER A 204 -25.05 -14.23 -38.32
CA SER A 204 -23.88 -14.47 -37.47
C SER A 204 -23.82 -13.55 -36.25
N VAL A 205 -23.30 -14.06 -35.13
CA VAL A 205 -23.08 -13.34 -33.86
C VAL A 205 -22.22 -12.06 -34.01
N LYS A 206 -21.48 -11.92 -35.11
CA LYS A 206 -20.69 -10.71 -35.41
C LYS A 206 -21.56 -9.51 -35.87
N GLU A 207 -22.71 -9.74 -36.49
CA GLU A 207 -23.55 -8.65 -37.03
C GLU A 207 -24.42 -8.01 -35.95
N THR A 208 -24.93 -8.81 -35.00
CA THR A 208 -25.66 -8.33 -33.82
C THR A 208 -24.80 -7.44 -32.93
N ALA A 209 -23.50 -7.74 -32.79
CA ALA A 209 -22.54 -6.87 -32.08
C ALA A 209 -22.36 -5.50 -32.78
N ALA A 210 -22.26 -5.49 -34.11
CA ALA A 210 -22.10 -4.25 -34.89
C ALA A 210 -23.36 -3.35 -34.84
N ALA A 211 -24.56 -3.95 -34.80
CA ALA A 211 -25.81 -3.23 -34.61
C ALA A 211 -25.91 -2.57 -33.22
N ALA A 212 -25.56 -3.30 -32.15
CA ALA A 212 -25.60 -2.80 -30.78
C ALA A 212 -24.65 -1.60 -30.57
N ILE A 213 -23.45 -1.64 -31.14
CA ILE A 213 -22.46 -0.55 -31.03
C ILE A 213 -22.96 0.73 -31.73
N ARG A 214 -23.72 0.62 -32.83
CA ARG A 214 -24.32 1.79 -33.51
C ARG A 214 -25.44 2.41 -32.68
N ALA A 215 -26.34 1.61 -32.12
CA ALA A 215 -27.43 2.12 -31.27
C ALA A 215 -26.92 2.98 -30.11
N VAL A 216 -25.89 2.50 -29.39
CA VAL A 216 -25.26 3.25 -28.27
C VAL A 216 -24.57 4.54 -28.75
N ALA A 217 -24.02 4.57 -29.97
CA ALA A 217 -23.42 5.77 -30.54
C ALA A 217 -24.45 6.82 -31.00
N GLU A 218 -25.64 6.39 -31.43
CA GLU A 218 -26.77 7.27 -31.75
C GLU A 218 -27.34 7.93 -30.47
N GLU A 219 -27.48 7.16 -29.40
CA GLU A 219 -28.10 7.59 -28.12
C GLU A 219 -27.24 8.65 -27.40
N ASN A 220 -25.92 8.43 -27.29
CA ASN A 220 -24.99 9.41 -26.71
C ASN A 220 -24.97 10.75 -27.48
N ARG A 221 -25.26 10.75 -28.79
CA ARG A 221 -25.32 11.96 -29.61
C ARG A 221 -26.57 12.82 -29.32
N GLN A 222 -27.61 12.26 -28.71
CA GLN A 222 -28.81 13.02 -28.31
C GLN A 222 -28.65 13.68 -26.93
N GLU A 223 -27.87 13.09 -26.01
CA GLU A 223 -27.59 13.71 -24.70
C GLU A 223 -26.70 14.97 -24.81
N GLU A 224 -25.66 14.97 -25.67
CA GLU A 224 -24.84 16.18 -25.86
C GLU A 224 -25.64 17.36 -26.45
N SER A 225 -26.63 17.08 -27.30
CA SER A 225 -27.47 18.10 -27.94
C SER A 225 -28.42 18.83 -26.97
N THR A 226 -28.76 18.22 -25.83
CA THR A 226 -29.73 18.78 -24.87
C THR A 226 -29.09 19.57 -23.72
N ARG A 227 -27.76 19.63 -23.64
CA ARG A 227 -27.04 20.30 -22.53
C ARG A 227 -26.61 21.75 -22.80
N PHE A 228 -26.90 22.29 -23.99
CA PHE A 228 -26.59 23.67 -24.37
C PHE A 228 -27.85 24.49 -24.71
N ASN A 229 -28.63 24.85 -23.69
CA ASN A 229 -29.49 26.04 -23.72
C ASN A 229 -29.82 26.57 -22.32
N GLU A 230 -29.97 27.89 -22.23
CA GLU A 230 -30.50 28.70 -21.11
C GLU A 230 -29.99 28.46 -19.67
N VAL A 231 -29.10 29.35 -19.19
CA VAL A 231 -29.45 30.38 -18.19
C VAL A 231 -28.65 31.66 -18.48
N LYS A 232 -29.31 32.84 -18.49
CA LYS A 232 -28.65 34.16 -18.50
C LYS A 232 -28.84 34.86 -17.15
N PRO A 233 -27.78 35.38 -16.51
CA PRO A 233 -27.90 36.44 -15.51
C PRO A 233 -28.21 37.77 -16.21
N LYS A 234 -29.05 38.62 -15.59
CA LYS A 234 -29.16 40.05 -15.96
C LYS A 234 -27.97 40.82 -15.39
N ALA A 235 -27.56 41.89 -16.09
CA ALA A 235 -26.74 42.94 -15.51
C ALA A 235 -27.64 44.05 -14.95
N GLU A 236 -27.44 44.40 -13.68
CA GLU A 236 -27.88 45.66 -13.09
C GLU A 236 -26.63 46.45 -12.66
N SER A 237 -26.75 47.77 -12.53
CA SER A 237 -25.62 48.70 -12.53
C SER A 237 -25.67 49.69 -11.37
N LEU A 238 -24.60 50.50 -11.26
CA LEU A 238 -24.35 51.64 -10.34
C LEU A 238 -23.55 51.30 -9.06
N PRO A 239 -22.77 52.25 -8.51
CA PRO A 239 -22.18 53.46 -9.14
C PRO A 239 -20.64 53.51 -9.01
N VAL A 240 -20.01 54.41 -9.78
CA VAL A 240 -18.59 54.75 -9.66
C VAL A 240 -18.39 55.69 -8.46
N VAL A 241 -17.32 55.46 -7.67
CA VAL A 241 -16.84 56.40 -6.65
C VAL A 241 -15.36 56.70 -6.89
N THR A 242 -15.03 57.97 -7.09
CA THR A 242 -13.67 58.48 -7.34
C THR A 242 -13.03 59.04 -6.07
N GLN A 243 -11.82 58.59 -5.76
CA GLN A 243 -10.89 59.24 -4.83
C GLN A 243 -9.49 59.14 -5.47
N GLN A 244 -8.97 60.19 -6.09
CA GLN A 244 -8.25 61.32 -5.46
C GLN A 244 -6.90 60.92 -4.88
N GLU A 245 -5.87 60.98 -5.73
CA GLU A 245 -4.47 61.02 -5.32
C GLU A 245 -4.13 62.36 -4.64
N LYS A 246 -3.12 62.37 -3.76
CA LYS A 246 -2.43 63.59 -3.31
C LYS A 246 -0.92 63.35 -3.25
N PRO A 247 -0.10 64.40 -3.42
CA PRO A 247 1.20 64.27 -4.08
C PRO A 247 2.36 63.92 -3.13
N ALA A 248 3.35 63.23 -3.69
CA ALA A 248 4.72 63.23 -3.18
C ALA A 248 5.39 64.60 -3.41
N ARG A 249 6.39 64.93 -2.60
CA ARG A 249 6.99 66.27 -2.52
C ARG A 249 8.23 66.38 -3.40
N GLU A 250 8.43 67.52 -4.05
CA GLU A 250 9.61 67.80 -4.86
C GLU A 250 10.91 67.73 -4.05
N ILE A 251 11.95 67.14 -4.64
CA ILE A 251 13.35 67.46 -4.38
C ILE A 251 13.99 67.73 -5.74
N GLN A 252 14.77 68.82 -5.82
CA GLN A 252 15.31 69.35 -7.07
C GLN A 252 16.48 68.52 -7.58
N ALA A 253 16.66 68.47 -8.91
CA ALA A 253 17.80 67.84 -9.57
C ALA A 253 18.44 68.81 -10.57
N GLN A 254 19.75 69.03 -10.44
CA GLN A 254 20.65 69.59 -11.47
C GLN A 254 22.12 69.26 -11.08
N PRO A 255 23.10 69.36 -12.00
CA PRO A 255 23.67 68.13 -12.56
C PRO A 255 25.22 68.06 -12.52
N GLU A 256 25.80 66.91 -12.88
CA GLU A 256 27.09 66.77 -13.58
C GLU A 256 27.30 65.29 -14.00
N THR A 257 27.34 64.97 -15.30
CA THR A 257 28.54 64.62 -16.12
C THR A 257 29.31 63.35 -15.72
N GLY A 258 29.47 62.40 -16.65
CA GLY A 258 30.42 61.29 -16.52
C GLY A 258 30.07 60.03 -17.33
N ASP A 259 30.65 59.91 -18.53
CA ASP A 259 30.92 58.74 -19.38
C ASP A 259 30.08 57.44 -19.26
N GLU A 260 29.52 57.02 -20.40
CA GLU A 260 29.04 55.65 -20.61
C GLU A 260 30.22 54.65 -20.69
N GLN A 261 30.13 53.54 -19.94
CA GLN A 261 30.71 52.27 -20.37
C GLN A 261 29.66 51.15 -20.23
N PRO A 262 29.47 50.29 -21.26
CA PRO A 262 28.49 49.21 -21.20
C PRO A 262 28.99 48.08 -20.29
N ALA A 263 28.63 48.13 -19.01
CA ALA A 263 28.85 47.03 -18.08
C ALA A 263 28.14 45.77 -18.62
N GLN A 264 28.92 44.74 -18.98
CA GLN A 264 28.36 43.49 -19.47
C GLN A 264 27.58 42.80 -18.34
N VAL A 265 26.26 42.73 -18.50
CA VAL A 265 25.39 41.94 -17.62
C VAL A 265 25.66 40.46 -17.87
N ILE A 266 26.68 39.93 -17.20
CA ILE A 266 26.88 38.50 -17.09
C ILE A 266 25.70 37.96 -16.29
N ASN A 267 24.73 37.38 -16.98
CA ASN A 267 23.69 36.55 -16.37
C ASN A 267 24.35 35.29 -15.79
N GLN A 268 25.00 35.45 -14.63
CA GLN A 268 25.38 34.33 -13.79
C GLN A 268 24.08 33.63 -13.39
N VAL A 269 23.84 32.46 -13.99
CA VAL A 269 22.85 31.52 -13.49
C VAL A 269 23.35 31.10 -12.12
N VAL A 270 22.82 31.75 -11.07
CA VAL A 270 23.11 31.39 -9.68
C VAL A 270 22.51 30.02 -9.44
N THR A 271 23.30 28.98 -9.70
CA THR A 271 22.99 27.61 -9.29
C THR A 271 22.75 27.65 -7.79
N PRO A 272 21.55 27.27 -7.29
CA PRO A 272 21.29 27.28 -5.87
C PRO A 272 22.35 26.48 -5.15
N GLU A 273 22.93 27.05 -4.10
CA GLU A 273 23.99 26.38 -3.35
C GLU A 273 23.45 25.03 -2.86
N ARG A 274 24.12 23.94 -3.25
CA ARG A 274 23.66 22.55 -3.11
C ARG A 274 23.77 22.07 -1.65
N THR A 275 23.13 22.78 -0.72
CA THR A 275 23.13 22.47 0.72
C THR A 275 22.65 21.04 0.96
N VAL A 276 23.35 20.33 1.84
CA VAL A 276 22.99 18.99 2.32
C VAL A 276 22.59 19.14 3.79
N PRO A 277 21.29 19.02 4.16
CA PRO A 277 20.88 18.99 5.54
C PRO A 277 21.64 17.92 6.34
N HIS A 278 22.15 18.29 7.51
CA HIS A 278 22.88 17.35 8.35
C HIS A 278 21.92 16.45 9.13
N LEU A 279 22.00 15.15 8.87
CA LEU A 279 21.40 14.08 9.66
C LEU A 279 22.56 13.19 10.17
N PRO A 280 22.80 13.07 11.48
CA PRO A 280 23.84 12.21 12.01
C PRO A 280 23.62 10.75 11.58
N GLU A 281 24.66 10.07 11.10
CA GLU A 281 24.58 8.67 10.68
C GLU A 281 24.15 7.74 11.82
N THR A 282 24.54 8.10 13.05
CA THR A 282 24.19 7.44 14.32
C THR A 282 22.74 7.68 14.77
N CYS A 283 21.97 8.54 14.10
CA CYS A 283 20.57 8.76 14.46
C CYS A 283 19.68 7.62 13.96
N ASP A 284 19.16 6.82 14.91
CA ASP A 284 17.94 6.06 14.67
C ASP A 284 16.76 7.05 14.60
N MET A 285 16.24 7.25 13.38
CA MET A 285 15.07 8.10 13.14
C MET A 285 13.78 7.49 13.68
N TYR A 286 13.80 6.20 14.03
CA TYR A 286 12.63 5.38 14.33
C TYR A 286 12.50 5.07 15.85
N ASP A 287 13.51 5.41 16.66
CA ASP A 287 13.39 5.55 18.11
C ASP A 287 13.07 7.00 18.47
N GLY A 288 12.01 7.21 19.26
CA GLY A 288 11.41 8.52 19.46
C GLY A 288 10.02 8.47 20.08
N GLN A 289 9.30 9.59 19.96
CA GLN A 289 7.94 9.74 20.47
C GLN A 289 7.08 10.63 19.56
N TRP A 290 5.76 10.49 19.68
CA TRP A 290 4.80 11.40 19.04
C TRP A 290 4.64 12.69 19.84
N VAL A 291 4.75 13.82 19.16
CA VAL A 291 4.63 15.17 19.71
C VAL A 291 3.51 15.91 18.98
N TYR A 292 2.64 16.57 19.73
CA TYR A 292 1.60 17.43 19.18
C TYR A 292 2.19 18.78 18.76
N ASP A 293 1.97 19.19 17.51
CA ASP A 293 2.56 20.38 16.89
C ASP A 293 1.53 21.00 15.93
N SER A 294 0.58 21.75 16.50
CA SER A 294 -0.47 22.45 15.75
C SER A 294 0.01 23.70 15.00
N GLU A 295 1.29 24.05 15.10
CA GLU A 295 1.89 25.20 14.41
C GLU A 295 2.54 24.80 13.08
N ASN A 296 3.15 23.60 13.03
CA ASN A 296 3.88 23.11 11.85
C ASN A 296 3.20 21.93 11.15
N PHE A 297 2.19 21.30 11.75
CA PHE A 297 1.48 20.15 11.18
C PHE A 297 -0.04 20.34 11.12
N PRO A 298 -0.73 19.87 10.06
CA PRO A 298 -0.16 19.15 8.91
C PRO A 298 0.60 20.05 7.92
N ILE A 299 1.49 19.44 7.14
CA ILE A 299 2.35 20.14 6.15
C ILE A 299 1.54 20.72 4.99
N TYR A 300 0.39 20.12 4.67
CA TYR A 300 -0.58 20.57 3.68
C TYR A 300 -1.99 20.23 4.18
N LYS A 301 -3.03 20.93 3.72
CA LYS A 301 -4.43 20.58 4.04
C LYS A 301 -5.04 19.67 2.98
N GLU A 302 -6.01 18.85 3.36
CA GLU A 302 -6.76 17.95 2.45
C GLU A 302 -7.37 18.67 1.23
N SER A 303 -7.77 19.94 1.39
CA SER A 303 -8.31 20.80 0.34
C SER A 303 -7.25 21.40 -0.60
N GLU A 304 -5.97 21.33 -0.25
CA GLU A 304 -4.85 21.92 -0.99
C GLU A 304 -4.20 20.92 -1.96
N CYS A 305 -4.60 19.64 -1.91
CA CYS A 305 -4.11 18.59 -2.80
C CYS A 305 -5.23 17.98 -3.66
N GLU A 306 -5.31 18.39 -4.92
CA GLU A 306 -6.29 17.93 -5.92
C GLU A 306 -6.10 16.45 -6.35
N PHE A 307 -4.99 15.81 -5.98
CA PHE A 307 -4.65 14.45 -6.39
C PHE A 307 -5.11 13.35 -5.42
N LEU A 308 -5.53 13.71 -4.20
CA LEU A 308 -6.03 12.77 -3.19
C LEU A 308 -7.29 12.04 -3.68
N THR A 309 -7.31 10.72 -3.54
CA THR A 309 -8.51 9.92 -3.81
C THR A 309 -9.54 10.05 -2.69
N GLU A 310 -10.82 9.78 -3.02
CA GLU A 310 -11.91 9.73 -2.04
C GLU A 310 -11.73 8.61 -0.98
N GLN A 311 -10.73 7.72 -1.11
CA GLN A 311 -10.43 6.73 -0.07
C GLN A 311 -9.79 7.38 1.18
N VAL A 312 -9.07 8.49 1.02
CA VAL A 312 -8.18 9.05 2.05
C VAL A 312 -8.57 10.46 2.52
N THR A 313 -9.55 11.09 1.87
CA THR A 313 -10.01 12.47 2.17
C THR A 313 -11.06 12.50 3.27
N CYS A 314 -10.64 12.13 4.47
CA CYS A 314 -11.51 11.91 5.63
C CYS A 314 -12.38 13.12 6.00
N MET A 315 -11.87 14.35 5.92
CA MET A 315 -12.61 15.55 6.31
C MET A 315 -13.77 15.81 5.35
N ARG A 316 -13.51 15.73 4.04
CA ARG A 316 -14.52 15.77 2.97
C ARG A 316 -15.53 14.62 3.08
N ASN A 317 -15.08 13.45 3.55
CA ASN A 317 -15.90 12.27 3.79
C ASN A 317 -16.68 12.30 5.13
N GLY A 318 -16.67 13.43 5.86
CA GLY A 318 -17.49 13.68 7.03
C GLY A 318 -16.79 13.59 8.40
N ARG A 319 -15.47 13.36 8.44
CA ARG A 319 -14.69 13.42 9.69
C ARG A 319 -14.69 14.85 10.24
N LYS A 320 -14.85 14.99 11.56
CA LYS A 320 -15.03 16.30 12.23
C LYS A 320 -13.86 16.70 13.12
N ASP A 321 -13.08 15.75 13.60
CA ASP A 321 -11.86 15.98 14.35
C ASP A 321 -10.66 16.04 13.40
N ASP A 322 -9.81 17.06 13.57
CA ASP A 322 -8.59 17.27 12.77
C ASP A 322 -7.30 17.03 13.59
N ASN A 323 -7.43 16.71 14.89
CA ASN A 323 -6.28 16.61 15.80
C ASN A 323 -5.28 15.52 15.40
N TYR A 324 -5.73 14.45 14.74
CA TYR A 324 -4.84 13.40 14.21
C TYR A 324 -3.82 13.95 13.17
N GLN A 325 -4.11 15.08 12.52
CA GLN A 325 -3.25 15.73 11.53
C GLN A 325 -2.09 16.52 12.19
N LYS A 326 -2.22 16.87 13.48
CA LYS A 326 -1.34 17.79 14.22
C LYS A 326 -0.27 17.06 15.05
N TRP A 327 0.09 15.85 14.64
CA TRP A 327 1.05 14.99 15.33
C TRP A 327 2.27 14.72 14.45
N ARG A 328 3.46 14.99 14.98
CA ARG A 328 4.75 14.68 14.34
C ARG A 328 5.56 13.69 15.16
N TRP A 329 6.44 12.95 14.49
CA TRP A 329 7.45 12.15 15.18
C TRP A 329 8.63 13.03 15.62
N GLN A 330 9.16 12.80 16.81
CA GLN A 330 10.40 13.36 17.30
C GLN A 330 11.34 12.20 17.67
N PRO A 331 12.41 11.95 16.90
CA PRO A 331 13.42 10.99 17.31
C PRO A 331 14.11 11.42 18.61
N HIS A 332 14.57 10.46 19.42
CA HIS A 332 15.27 10.76 20.67
C HIS A 332 16.70 11.29 20.42
N GLY A 333 17.42 10.70 19.46
CA GLY A 333 18.83 11.00 19.21
C GLY A 333 19.11 12.18 18.26
N CYS A 334 18.12 12.66 17.49
CA CYS A 334 18.29 13.81 16.60
C CYS A 334 16.95 14.47 16.23
N THR A 335 17.01 15.59 15.50
CA THR A 335 15.85 16.20 14.85
C THR A 335 15.89 15.91 13.36
N LEU A 336 14.76 15.51 12.78
CA LEU A 336 14.64 15.31 11.33
C LEU A 336 14.76 16.65 10.58
N PRO A 337 15.38 16.70 9.39
CA PRO A 337 15.36 17.88 8.54
C PRO A 337 13.93 18.37 8.30
N ARG A 338 13.68 19.69 8.49
CA ARG A 338 12.38 20.32 8.18
C ARG A 338 12.05 20.06 6.71
N PHE A 339 10.81 19.64 6.44
CA PHE A 339 10.38 19.36 5.08
C PHE A 339 10.40 20.62 4.19
N ASP A 340 11.09 20.52 3.06
CA ASP A 340 11.02 21.43 1.93
C ASP A 340 10.80 20.64 0.63
N ALA A 341 9.64 20.88 0.01
CA ALA A 341 9.26 20.29 -1.26
C ALA A 341 10.19 20.70 -2.41
N ARG A 342 10.78 21.91 -2.39
CA ARG A 342 11.71 22.36 -3.43
C ARG A 342 13.01 21.58 -3.37
N LEU A 343 13.61 21.44 -2.17
CA LEU A 343 14.79 20.61 -1.98
C LEU A 343 14.56 19.14 -2.39
N LEU A 344 13.38 18.57 -2.09
CA LEU A 344 13.06 17.21 -2.55
C LEU A 344 12.93 17.14 -4.09
N LEU A 345 12.27 18.11 -4.72
CA LEU A 345 12.11 18.15 -6.17
C LEU A 345 13.44 18.40 -6.90
N GLU A 346 14.37 19.17 -6.33
CA GLU A 346 15.75 19.28 -6.83
C GLU A 346 16.52 17.96 -6.70
N ARG A 347 16.37 17.23 -5.58
CA ARG A 347 16.94 15.87 -5.43
C ARG A 347 16.37 14.85 -6.42
N LEU A 348 15.13 15.06 -6.85
CA LEU A 348 14.41 14.29 -7.87
C LEU A 348 14.55 14.87 -9.29
N ARG A 349 15.34 15.94 -9.52
CA ARG A 349 15.45 16.58 -10.83
C ARG A 349 15.97 15.59 -11.89
N GLY A 350 15.16 15.36 -12.93
CA GLY A 350 15.42 14.38 -13.99
C GLY A 350 15.26 12.90 -13.58
N LYS A 351 14.69 12.61 -12.40
CA LYS A 351 14.71 11.29 -11.75
C LYS A 351 13.32 10.76 -11.41
N ARG A 352 13.26 9.47 -11.13
CA ARG A 352 12.04 8.69 -10.83
C ARG A 352 12.06 8.17 -9.40
N LEU A 353 11.04 8.52 -8.62
CA LEU A 353 10.72 7.91 -7.32
C LEU A 353 9.51 6.99 -7.49
N MET A 354 9.66 5.68 -7.29
CA MET A 354 8.58 4.70 -7.44
C MET A 354 8.29 3.95 -6.14
N PHE A 355 7.04 4.02 -5.70
CA PHE A 355 6.47 3.17 -4.66
C PHE A 355 5.94 1.87 -5.29
N VAL A 356 6.32 0.72 -4.76
CA VAL A 356 6.00 -0.61 -5.30
C VAL A 356 5.41 -1.48 -4.20
N GLY A 357 4.17 -1.94 -4.35
CA GLY A 357 3.58 -2.81 -3.33
C GLY A 357 2.06 -2.82 -3.28
N ASP A 358 1.53 -2.86 -2.06
CA ASP A 358 0.10 -2.94 -1.73
C ASP A 358 -0.58 -1.56 -1.57
N SER A 359 -1.83 -1.55 -1.09
CA SER A 359 -2.61 -0.33 -0.95
C SER A 359 -2.10 0.64 0.11
N LEU A 360 -1.25 0.21 1.04
CA LEU A 360 -0.61 1.12 2.01
C LEU A 360 0.56 1.87 1.37
N ASN A 361 1.28 1.24 0.44
CA ASN A 361 2.28 1.95 -0.36
C ASN A 361 1.62 2.92 -1.36
N ARG A 362 0.39 2.63 -1.82
CA ARG A 362 -0.44 3.62 -2.54
C ARG A 362 -0.84 4.78 -1.64
N ASN A 363 -1.26 4.50 -0.40
CA ASN A 363 -1.58 5.52 0.61
C ASN A 363 -0.38 6.43 0.91
N GLN A 364 0.83 5.88 0.92
CA GLN A 364 2.08 6.63 1.07
C GLN A 364 2.47 7.40 -0.19
N TRP A 365 2.24 6.85 -1.39
CA TRP A 365 2.44 7.56 -2.65
C TRP A 365 1.51 8.78 -2.79
N GLU A 366 0.22 8.67 -2.44
CA GLU A 366 -0.71 9.81 -2.47
C GLU A 366 -0.25 10.94 -1.52
N SER A 367 0.27 10.59 -0.34
CA SER A 367 0.94 11.54 0.57
C SER A 367 2.15 12.21 -0.07
N MET A 368 3.06 11.43 -0.68
CA MET A 368 4.28 11.98 -1.30
C MET A 368 3.94 12.94 -2.45
N VAL A 369 2.93 12.62 -3.25
CA VAL A 369 2.39 13.53 -4.28
C VAL A 369 1.90 14.84 -3.65
N CYS A 370 1.14 14.78 -2.56
CA CYS A 370 0.61 15.97 -1.89
C CYS A 370 1.68 16.84 -1.22
N LEU A 371 2.71 16.21 -0.65
CA LEU A 371 3.89 16.88 -0.11
C LEU A 371 4.61 17.70 -1.20
N VAL A 372 4.89 17.13 -2.37
CA VAL A 372 5.65 17.83 -3.43
C VAL A 372 4.81 18.77 -4.30
N GLN A 373 3.53 18.49 -4.53
CA GLN A 373 2.69 19.28 -5.45
C GLN A 373 2.41 20.72 -4.97
N SER A 374 2.60 20.96 -3.68
CA SER A 374 2.38 22.24 -2.97
C SER A 374 3.15 23.42 -3.59
N VAL A 375 4.38 23.19 -4.05
CA VAL A 375 5.27 24.23 -4.62
C VAL A 375 5.30 24.24 -6.15
N ILE A 376 4.58 23.33 -6.81
CA ILE A 376 4.55 23.21 -8.28
C ILE A 376 3.35 24.00 -8.84
N PRO A 377 3.57 24.91 -9.83
CA PRO A 377 2.51 25.70 -10.44
C PRO A 377 1.36 24.88 -11.04
N ARG A 378 0.17 25.48 -11.10
CA ARG A 378 -0.96 24.92 -11.86
C ARG A 378 -0.57 24.78 -13.34
N GLY A 379 -0.91 23.64 -13.94
CA GLY A 379 -0.51 23.34 -15.32
C GLY A 379 0.97 22.92 -15.50
N LYS A 380 1.74 22.76 -14.40
CA LYS A 380 3.11 22.18 -14.39
C LYS A 380 3.22 20.85 -13.66
N LYS A 381 2.06 20.27 -13.36
CA LYS A 381 1.87 18.98 -12.71
C LYS A 381 0.73 18.20 -13.36
N SER A 382 0.91 16.90 -13.48
CA SER A 382 -0.07 15.98 -14.08
C SER A 382 -0.03 14.61 -13.42
N LEU A 383 -1.14 13.85 -13.52
CA LEU A 383 -1.27 12.51 -12.96
C LEU A 383 -1.90 11.56 -13.99
N THR A 384 -1.07 10.68 -14.55
CA THR A 384 -1.51 9.60 -15.45
C THR A 384 -1.74 8.33 -14.63
N LYS A 385 -2.97 7.81 -14.64
CA LYS A 385 -3.34 6.57 -13.94
C LYS A 385 -3.43 5.40 -14.93
N PHE A 386 -3.06 4.20 -14.49
CA PHE A 386 -3.09 2.96 -15.28
C PHE A 386 -2.39 3.08 -16.65
N VAL A 387 -1.13 3.46 -16.67
CA VAL A 387 -0.32 3.64 -17.90
C VAL A 387 -0.40 2.39 -18.78
N ASN A 388 -0.75 2.57 -20.06
CA ASN A 388 -1.00 1.50 -21.03
C ASN A 388 -2.04 0.44 -20.57
N GLY A 389 -2.98 0.84 -19.71
CA GLY A 389 -3.97 -0.04 -19.08
C GLY A 389 -3.45 -0.87 -17.90
N GLY A 390 -2.15 -0.77 -17.58
CA GLY A 390 -1.46 -1.62 -16.61
C GLY A 390 -1.37 -1.08 -15.18
N SER A 391 -0.44 -1.64 -14.42
CA SER A 391 -0.30 -1.48 -12.96
C SER A 391 0.38 -0.19 -12.48
N LEU A 392 0.73 0.74 -13.38
CA LEU A 392 1.55 1.92 -13.09
C LEU A 392 0.73 3.23 -13.10
N ASN A 393 0.89 4.04 -12.06
CA ASN A 393 0.46 5.44 -11.99
C ASN A 393 1.71 6.35 -11.95
N ILE A 394 1.65 7.50 -12.62
CA ILE A 394 2.74 8.47 -12.68
C ILE A 394 2.19 9.87 -12.35
N PHE A 395 2.58 10.44 -11.21
CA PHE A 395 2.55 11.89 -11.02
C PHE A 395 3.85 12.48 -11.59
N ARG A 396 3.76 13.61 -12.31
CA ARG A 396 4.90 14.27 -12.95
C ARG A 396 4.99 15.74 -12.55
N ALA A 397 6.19 16.19 -12.24
CA ALA A 397 6.56 17.59 -12.02
C ALA A 397 7.39 18.08 -13.21
N GLU A 398 6.80 18.91 -14.08
CA GLU A 398 7.38 19.23 -15.40
C GLU A 398 8.67 20.02 -15.31
N GLU A 399 8.70 21.09 -14.49
CA GLU A 399 9.82 22.02 -14.34
C GLU A 399 11.07 21.37 -13.71
N TYR A 400 10.89 20.21 -13.10
CA TYR A 400 11.94 19.38 -12.52
C TYR A 400 12.27 18.15 -13.38
N ASN A 401 11.49 17.88 -14.43
CA ASN A 401 11.50 16.60 -15.16
C ASN A 401 11.45 15.38 -14.21
N ALA A 402 10.72 15.50 -13.10
CA ALA A 402 10.70 14.51 -12.01
C ALA A 402 9.38 13.71 -12.01
N THR A 403 9.41 12.48 -11.53
CA THR A 403 8.20 11.66 -11.34
C THR A 403 8.09 11.06 -9.94
N VAL A 404 6.85 10.96 -9.46
CA VAL A 404 6.46 10.24 -8.24
C VAL A 404 5.43 9.18 -8.66
N GLU A 405 5.88 7.94 -8.71
CA GLU A 405 5.22 6.81 -9.37
C GLU A 405 4.70 5.79 -8.35
N PHE A 406 3.62 5.09 -8.70
CA PHE A 406 3.12 3.94 -7.95
C PHE A 406 2.89 2.75 -8.86
N TYR A 407 3.49 1.60 -8.52
CA TYR A 407 3.33 0.34 -9.23
C TYR A 407 2.63 -0.70 -8.33
N TRP A 408 1.46 -1.16 -8.76
CA TRP A 408 0.70 -2.20 -8.08
C TRP A 408 1.37 -3.57 -8.22
N ALA A 409 1.98 -4.03 -7.13
CA ALA A 409 2.58 -5.35 -6.97
C ALA A 409 2.37 -5.82 -5.52
N PRO A 410 1.13 -6.10 -5.11
CA PRO A 410 0.75 -6.18 -3.69
C PRO A 410 1.40 -7.33 -2.91
N PHE A 411 1.90 -8.36 -3.61
CA PHE A 411 2.72 -9.44 -3.04
C PHE A 411 4.19 -9.39 -3.50
N LEU A 412 4.60 -8.34 -4.23
CA LEU A 412 5.85 -8.18 -5.00
C LEU A 412 6.07 -9.22 -6.11
N VAL A 413 5.83 -10.50 -5.82
CA VAL A 413 5.74 -11.60 -6.79
C VAL A 413 4.39 -11.64 -7.50
N GLU A 414 4.37 -12.32 -8.63
CA GLU A 414 3.18 -12.56 -9.45
C GLU A 414 2.07 -13.27 -8.67
N SER A 415 0.84 -12.76 -8.80
CA SER A 415 -0.34 -13.23 -8.07
C SER A 415 -1.61 -13.15 -8.91
N ASN A 416 -2.67 -13.81 -8.46
CA ASN A 416 -4.01 -13.62 -9.04
C ASN A 416 -4.69 -12.30 -8.62
N SER A 417 -3.96 -11.38 -7.97
CA SER A 417 -4.44 -10.10 -7.46
C SER A 417 -3.69 -8.89 -8.06
N ASP A 418 -2.94 -9.12 -9.15
CA ASP A 418 -2.06 -8.14 -9.81
C ASP A 418 -2.81 -7.11 -10.68
N ASP A 419 -4.11 -7.30 -10.91
CA ASP A 419 -4.95 -6.31 -11.61
C ASP A 419 -5.31 -5.16 -10.66
N PRO A 420 -4.90 -3.91 -10.93
CA PRO A 420 -5.11 -2.79 -10.01
C PRO A 420 -6.58 -2.33 -9.93
N LYS A 421 -7.49 -2.90 -10.73
CA LYS A 421 -8.95 -2.66 -10.69
C LYS A 421 -9.69 -3.88 -10.11
N VAL A 422 -9.30 -5.10 -10.46
CA VAL A 422 -9.97 -6.36 -10.08
C VAL A 422 -9.13 -7.20 -9.11
N HIS A 423 -8.72 -6.58 -8.00
CA HIS A 423 -7.88 -7.21 -6.97
C HIS A 423 -8.62 -7.58 -5.67
N SER A 424 -9.89 -7.20 -5.50
CA SER A 424 -10.63 -7.44 -4.25
C SER A 424 -11.28 -8.83 -4.24
N ILE A 425 -10.43 -9.86 -4.22
CA ILE A 425 -10.82 -11.28 -4.26
C ILE A 425 -10.53 -11.99 -2.94
N GLN A 426 -11.36 -12.97 -2.57
CA GLN A 426 -11.22 -13.76 -1.34
C GLN A 426 -10.00 -14.70 -1.40
N HIS A 427 -9.92 -15.53 -2.45
CA HIS A 427 -8.88 -16.55 -2.59
C HIS A 427 -7.63 -16.00 -3.30
N ARG A 428 -6.80 -15.26 -2.55
CA ARG A 428 -5.49 -14.79 -3.02
C ARG A 428 -4.53 -15.97 -3.18
N VAL A 429 -3.80 -16.02 -4.29
CA VAL A 429 -2.82 -17.06 -4.64
C VAL A 429 -1.57 -16.41 -5.24
N ILE A 430 -0.39 -16.85 -4.79
CA ILE A 430 0.92 -16.29 -5.18
C ILE A 430 1.83 -17.31 -5.87
N MET A 431 2.74 -16.81 -6.71
CA MET A 431 3.87 -17.56 -7.29
C MET A 431 5.20 -17.05 -6.69
N PRO A 432 5.63 -17.51 -5.50
CA PRO A 432 6.73 -16.92 -4.72
C PRO A 432 8.14 -17.05 -5.31
N LYS A 433 8.26 -17.48 -6.57
CA LYS A 433 9.50 -17.51 -7.37
C LYS A 433 9.39 -16.71 -8.68
N SER A 434 8.22 -16.17 -9.02
CA SER A 434 7.99 -15.35 -10.23
C SER A 434 7.91 -13.87 -9.86
N ILE A 435 8.85 -13.06 -10.36
CA ILE A 435 8.89 -11.61 -10.13
C ILE A 435 9.16 -10.81 -11.42
N LYS A 436 9.70 -11.47 -12.46
CA LYS A 436 10.21 -10.83 -13.70
C LYS A 436 9.17 -9.94 -14.40
N LYS A 437 7.90 -10.36 -14.41
CA LYS A 437 6.76 -9.65 -15.02
C LYS A 437 6.51 -8.27 -14.41
N HIS A 438 6.68 -8.11 -13.10
CA HIS A 438 6.64 -6.80 -12.46
C HIS A 438 7.98 -6.10 -12.57
N ALA A 439 9.05 -6.82 -12.30
CA ALA A 439 10.37 -6.24 -12.04
C ALA A 439 11.02 -5.57 -13.25
N VAL A 440 10.60 -5.89 -14.48
CA VAL A 440 10.96 -5.12 -15.68
C VAL A 440 10.56 -3.64 -15.59
N ASN A 441 9.47 -3.31 -14.90
CA ASN A 441 8.99 -1.93 -14.74
C ASN A 441 9.78 -1.12 -13.69
N TRP A 442 10.52 -1.80 -12.81
CA TRP A 442 11.31 -1.21 -11.72
C TRP A 442 12.76 -0.91 -12.13
N LEU A 443 13.17 -1.33 -13.33
CA LEU A 443 14.49 -1.02 -13.89
C LEU A 443 14.58 0.48 -14.23
N GLY A 444 15.76 1.07 -14.04
CA GLY A 444 15.99 2.49 -14.34
C GLY A 444 15.14 3.44 -13.49
N VAL A 445 14.86 3.08 -12.23
CA VAL A 445 14.27 3.96 -11.22
C VAL A 445 15.38 4.41 -10.26
N ASP A 446 15.42 5.69 -9.90
CA ASP A 446 16.46 6.28 -9.04
C ASP A 446 16.18 6.06 -7.55
N TYR A 447 14.90 6.03 -7.16
CA TYR A 447 14.48 5.77 -5.78
C TYR A 447 13.33 4.75 -5.77
N LEU A 448 13.60 3.53 -5.28
CA LEU A 448 12.59 2.46 -5.17
C LEU A 448 12.13 2.31 -3.71
N VAL A 449 10.83 2.34 -3.47
CA VAL A 449 10.22 2.18 -2.14
C VAL A 449 9.30 0.96 -2.15
N PHE A 450 9.78 -0.17 -1.63
CA PHE A 450 9.02 -1.42 -1.60
C PHE A 450 8.20 -1.57 -0.31
N ASN A 451 7.01 -2.17 -0.42
CA ASN A 451 6.33 -2.79 0.72
C ASN A 451 5.65 -4.11 0.28
N THR A 452 5.26 -4.93 1.25
CA THR A 452 4.13 -5.87 1.11
C THR A 452 3.76 -6.39 2.49
N TYR A 453 2.51 -6.21 2.93
CA TYR A 453 2.09 -6.69 4.25
C TYR A 453 0.61 -7.00 4.40
N ILE A 454 -0.29 -6.06 4.11
CA ILE A 454 -1.63 -6.13 4.73
C ILE A 454 -2.42 -7.39 4.34
N TRP A 455 -2.37 -7.79 3.07
CA TRP A 455 -3.11 -8.96 2.58
C TRP A 455 -2.55 -10.31 3.03
N TRP A 456 -1.32 -10.35 3.57
CA TRP A 456 -0.79 -11.56 4.19
C TRP A 456 -1.57 -11.88 5.47
N LEU A 457 -2.15 -10.88 6.13
CA LEU A 457 -2.95 -11.07 7.34
C LEU A 457 -4.31 -11.73 7.08
N ASN A 458 -4.83 -11.70 5.84
CA ASN A 458 -6.15 -12.25 5.46
C ASN A 458 -6.35 -13.71 5.88
N ASN A 459 -5.29 -14.53 5.92
CA ASN A 459 -5.35 -15.94 6.26
C ASN A 459 -4.09 -16.35 7.05
N MET A 460 -4.19 -17.37 7.91
CA MET A 460 -3.02 -17.91 8.64
C MET A 460 -2.02 -18.64 7.73
N ASN A 461 -2.52 -19.19 6.62
CA ASN A 461 -1.74 -19.80 5.55
C ASN A 461 -1.89 -18.99 4.25
N MET A 462 -0.85 -18.97 3.43
CA MET A 462 -0.86 -18.41 2.09
C MET A 462 -1.02 -19.52 1.03
N ASN A 463 -1.83 -19.26 0.01
CA ASN A 463 -1.98 -20.17 -1.12
C ASN A 463 -0.84 -19.98 -2.11
N VAL A 464 -0.02 -21.01 -2.30
CA VAL A 464 1.14 -21.04 -3.20
C VAL A 464 0.82 -21.94 -4.39
N LEU A 465 0.95 -21.42 -5.61
CA LEU A 465 0.58 -22.14 -6.83
C LEU A 465 1.52 -23.33 -7.14
N LYS A 466 0.97 -24.49 -7.52
CA LYS A 466 1.70 -25.68 -7.99
C LYS A 466 1.92 -25.63 -9.52
N GLY A 467 2.35 -24.50 -10.05
CA GLY A 467 2.51 -24.31 -11.51
C GLY A 467 2.71 -22.85 -11.90
N SER A 468 2.11 -22.44 -13.01
CA SER A 468 2.13 -21.04 -13.50
C SER A 468 0.75 -20.58 -13.95
N PHE A 469 0.37 -19.34 -13.62
CA PHE A 469 -0.84 -18.71 -14.16
C PHE A 469 -0.80 -18.66 -15.70
N SER A 470 0.37 -18.38 -16.29
CA SER A 470 0.57 -18.38 -17.74
C SER A 470 0.40 -19.76 -18.42
N ARG A 471 0.30 -20.84 -17.64
CA ARG A 471 0.00 -22.20 -18.10
C ARG A 471 -1.36 -22.71 -17.59
N GLY A 472 -2.28 -21.80 -17.27
CA GLY A 472 -3.62 -22.15 -16.76
C GLY A 472 -3.63 -22.94 -15.46
N SER A 473 -2.54 -22.91 -14.67
CA SER A 473 -2.45 -23.70 -13.44
C SER A 473 -3.37 -23.11 -12.37
N THR A 474 -4.30 -23.93 -11.85
CA THR A 474 -5.24 -23.54 -10.78
C THR A 474 -4.94 -24.21 -9.43
N LYS A 475 -4.25 -25.35 -9.44
CA LYS A 475 -3.93 -26.11 -8.21
C LYS A 475 -2.90 -25.35 -7.36
N TYR A 476 -3.19 -25.17 -6.08
CA TYR A 476 -2.29 -24.55 -5.09
C TYR A 476 -2.07 -25.48 -3.87
N ILE A 477 -1.22 -25.03 -2.95
CA ILE A 477 -1.07 -25.57 -1.59
C ILE A 477 -1.13 -24.43 -0.59
N GLN A 478 -1.63 -24.72 0.61
CA GLN A 478 -1.43 -23.83 1.75
C GLN A 478 -0.02 -23.99 2.29
N VAL A 479 0.61 -22.86 2.64
CA VAL A 479 1.94 -22.76 3.26
C VAL A 479 1.83 -21.76 4.41
N ASP A 480 2.46 -22.02 5.55
CA ASP A 480 2.52 -21.07 6.67
C ASP A 480 2.94 -19.67 6.20
N ARG A 481 2.29 -18.63 6.76
CA ARG A 481 2.43 -17.24 6.30
C ARG A 481 3.89 -16.73 6.35
N PRO A 482 4.63 -16.77 7.48
CA PRO A 482 6.08 -16.53 7.50
C PRO A 482 6.88 -17.34 6.47
N VAL A 483 6.66 -18.66 6.37
CA VAL A 483 7.41 -19.50 5.40
C VAL A 483 7.15 -19.09 3.95
N ALA A 484 5.93 -18.64 3.62
CA ALA A 484 5.60 -18.09 2.32
C ALA A 484 6.21 -16.68 2.11
N TYR A 485 6.19 -15.85 3.14
CA TYR A 485 6.78 -14.49 3.14
C TYR A 485 8.29 -14.54 2.91
N ARG A 486 9.01 -15.40 3.65
CA ARG A 486 10.44 -15.69 3.49
C ARG A 486 10.79 -16.06 2.05
N ARG A 487 9.95 -16.85 1.37
CA ARG A 487 10.17 -17.24 -0.03
C ARG A 487 10.01 -16.07 -1.01
N VAL A 488 9.06 -15.17 -0.75
CA VAL A 488 8.88 -13.93 -1.53
C VAL A 488 10.03 -12.97 -1.30
N MET A 489 10.39 -12.69 -0.04
CA MET A 489 11.49 -11.80 0.33
C MET A 489 12.82 -12.28 -0.27
N ASN A 490 13.12 -13.58 -0.19
CA ASN A 490 14.29 -14.16 -0.86
C ASN A 490 14.24 -14.05 -2.40
N THR A 491 13.07 -13.98 -3.04
CA THR A 491 12.96 -13.77 -4.49
C THR A 491 13.11 -12.30 -4.88
N TRP A 492 12.55 -11.38 -4.09
CA TRP A 492 12.75 -9.94 -4.25
C TRP A 492 14.21 -9.53 -4.00
N ALA A 493 14.82 -9.95 -2.90
CA ALA A 493 16.21 -9.62 -2.57
C ALA A 493 17.19 -10.11 -3.64
N ARG A 494 17.02 -11.36 -4.13
CA ARG A 494 17.81 -11.90 -5.26
C ARG A 494 17.55 -11.18 -6.58
N TRP A 495 16.44 -10.47 -6.75
CA TRP A 495 16.26 -9.58 -7.90
C TRP A 495 17.03 -8.27 -7.70
N VAL A 496 16.89 -7.62 -6.54
CA VAL A 496 17.61 -6.37 -6.21
C VAL A 496 19.12 -6.56 -6.31
N GLU A 497 19.65 -7.60 -5.63
CA GLU A 497 21.06 -8.03 -5.66
C GLU A 497 21.61 -8.35 -7.05
N ARG A 498 20.75 -8.52 -8.08
CA ARG A 498 21.19 -8.77 -9.47
C ARG A 498 20.98 -7.62 -10.44
N ASN A 499 19.97 -6.77 -10.21
CA ASN A 499 19.49 -5.81 -11.22
C ASN A 499 19.74 -4.35 -10.82
N ILE A 500 19.90 -4.06 -9.52
CA ILE A 500 20.06 -2.69 -9.03
C ILE A 500 21.54 -2.30 -8.97
N ASN A 501 21.88 -1.15 -9.55
CA ASN A 501 23.18 -0.50 -9.38
C ASN A 501 23.08 0.55 -8.24
N PRO A 502 23.74 0.35 -7.09
CA PRO A 502 23.59 1.23 -5.92
C PRO A 502 24.14 2.65 -6.14
N SER A 503 25.06 2.86 -7.09
CA SER A 503 25.54 4.22 -7.41
C SER A 503 24.48 5.05 -8.15
N LYS A 504 23.51 4.40 -8.82
CA LYS A 504 22.40 5.07 -9.51
C LYS A 504 21.12 5.06 -8.68
N THR A 505 20.71 3.90 -8.20
CA THR A 505 19.44 3.71 -7.49
C THR A 505 19.64 3.62 -5.98
N THR A 506 18.77 4.27 -5.22
CA THR A 506 18.60 4.08 -3.77
C THR A 506 17.37 3.20 -3.53
N VAL A 507 17.46 2.23 -2.63
CA VAL A 507 16.35 1.29 -2.35
C VAL A 507 15.92 1.40 -0.89
N PHE A 508 14.61 1.46 -0.69
CA PHE A 508 13.94 1.44 0.61
C PHE A 508 13.01 0.22 0.69
N PHE A 509 12.89 -0.36 1.88
CA PHE A 509 11.81 -1.31 2.19
C PHE A 509 11.06 -0.79 3.42
N MET A 510 9.76 -0.57 3.27
CA MET A 510 8.91 -0.07 4.34
C MET A 510 8.59 -1.17 5.36
N GLY A 511 8.63 -0.82 6.64
CA GLY A 511 8.09 -1.63 7.73
C GLY A 511 6.58 -1.85 7.61
N MET A 512 6.03 -2.55 8.59
CA MET A 512 4.66 -3.02 8.55
C MET A 512 3.72 -1.90 8.98
N SER A 513 2.81 -1.49 8.09
CA SER A 513 1.65 -0.68 8.49
C SER A 513 0.74 -1.55 9.38
N PRO A 514 0.53 -1.20 10.65
CA PRO A 514 -0.38 -1.94 11.52
C PRO A 514 -1.84 -1.71 11.10
N ASN A 515 -2.74 -2.42 11.79
CA ASN A 515 -4.18 -2.21 11.74
C ASN A 515 -4.70 -2.04 13.17
N HIS A 516 -5.83 -1.36 13.35
CA HIS A 516 -6.39 -1.07 14.67
C HIS A 516 -7.82 -1.61 14.81
N ILE A 517 -7.96 -2.94 14.83
CA ILE A 517 -9.27 -3.61 14.96
C ILE A 517 -9.64 -4.03 16.39
N THR A 518 -8.71 -3.95 17.35
CA THR A 518 -8.85 -4.55 18.71
C THR A 518 -8.72 -3.49 19.83
N PRO A 519 -9.81 -2.81 20.23
CA PRO A 519 -9.77 -1.68 21.16
C PRO A 519 -9.21 -1.96 22.56
N SER A 520 -9.31 -3.21 23.03
CA SER A 520 -8.71 -3.63 24.29
C SER A 520 -7.18 -3.61 24.28
N ALA A 521 -6.52 -3.69 23.11
CA ALA A 521 -5.06 -3.68 22.99
C ALA A 521 -4.42 -2.36 23.44
N TRP A 522 -5.17 -1.25 23.37
CA TRP A 522 -4.77 0.07 23.86
C TRP A 522 -5.63 0.54 25.05
N GLY A 523 -6.22 -0.39 25.80
CA GLY A 523 -6.94 -0.10 27.04
C GLY A 523 -8.36 0.47 26.89
N ASN A 524 -8.95 0.45 25.69
CA ASN A 524 -10.33 0.90 25.44
C ASN A 524 -11.28 -0.26 25.10
N PRO A 525 -11.60 -1.21 26.01
CA PRO A 525 -12.43 -2.37 25.71
C PRO A 525 -13.88 -2.04 25.33
N GLY A 526 -14.34 -0.79 25.51
CA GLY A 526 -15.65 -0.31 25.07
C GLY A 526 -15.67 0.35 23.68
N GLY A 527 -14.51 0.52 23.03
CA GLY A 527 -14.41 1.13 21.70
C GLY A 527 -14.91 0.23 20.56
N ILE A 528 -15.08 0.79 19.37
CA ILE A 528 -15.50 0.07 18.16
C ILE A 528 -14.39 0.15 17.11
N LYS A 529 -13.47 -0.82 17.11
CA LYS A 529 -12.20 -0.77 16.35
C LYS A 529 -11.50 0.60 16.57
N CYS A 530 -10.83 1.14 15.56
CA CYS A 530 -10.29 2.50 15.53
C CYS A 530 -11.35 3.63 15.54
N ALA A 531 -12.64 3.34 15.33
CA ALA A 531 -13.58 4.35 14.86
C ALA A 531 -14.00 5.42 15.89
N MET A 532 -13.67 5.21 17.16
CA MET A 532 -13.92 6.16 18.26
C MET A 532 -12.63 6.86 18.73
N GLU A 533 -11.50 6.63 18.05
CA GLU A 533 -10.18 7.08 18.47
C GLU A 533 -9.80 8.39 17.78
N THR A 534 -9.67 9.48 18.54
CA THR A 534 -9.37 10.84 18.03
C THR A 534 -8.01 11.38 18.49
N MET A 535 -7.29 10.59 19.28
CA MET A 535 -5.96 10.86 19.82
C MET A 535 -5.12 9.58 19.77
N PRO A 536 -3.79 9.64 19.57
CA PRO A 536 -2.92 8.48 19.61
C PRO A 536 -2.88 7.81 20.99
N VAL A 537 -2.24 6.65 21.06
CA VAL A 537 -1.79 6.07 22.33
C VAL A 537 -0.68 6.97 22.89
N VAL A 538 -0.82 7.37 24.16
CA VAL A 538 0.13 8.22 24.89
C VAL A 538 0.43 7.61 26.26
N ASN A 539 1.60 7.90 26.82
CA ASN A 539 2.04 7.44 28.15
C ASN A 539 1.96 5.90 28.36
N TRP A 540 2.24 5.13 27.31
CA TRP A 540 2.14 3.68 27.31
C TRP A 540 3.52 3.03 27.47
N THR A 541 3.66 2.10 28.42
CA THR A 541 4.97 1.56 28.86
C THR A 541 5.13 0.05 28.62
N GLN A 542 4.25 -0.55 27.83
CA GLN A 542 4.23 -1.98 27.49
C GLN A 542 4.23 -2.13 25.96
N PRO A 543 4.50 -3.32 25.40
CA PRO A 543 4.24 -3.59 23.99
C PRO A 543 2.76 -3.30 23.63
N LEU A 544 2.51 -2.90 22.38
CA LEU A 544 1.15 -2.70 21.84
C LEU A 544 0.74 -3.88 20.97
N GLU A 545 -0.07 -4.78 21.51
CA GLU A 545 -0.51 -5.99 20.82
C GLU A 545 -1.73 -5.74 19.90
N VAL A 546 -1.57 -4.87 18.90
CA VAL A 546 -2.64 -4.49 17.95
C VAL A 546 -2.90 -5.54 16.85
N GLY A 547 -2.22 -6.69 16.90
CA GLY A 547 -2.36 -7.78 15.92
C GLY A 547 -1.30 -7.75 14.80
N THR A 548 -0.22 -7.00 14.97
CA THR A 548 0.93 -7.00 14.05
C THR A 548 1.63 -8.36 14.06
N ASP A 549 1.75 -9.01 12.89
CA ASP A 549 2.51 -10.25 12.75
C ASP A 549 4.02 -9.97 12.68
N TRP A 550 4.60 -9.74 13.87
CA TRP A 550 6.02 -9.43 14.06
C TRP A 550 6.99 -10.47 13.47
N ARG A 551 6.53 -11.68 13.16
CA ARG A 551 7.32 -12.67 12.42
C ARG A 551 7.69 -12.14 11.03
N LEU A 552 6.70 -11.62 10.29
CA LEU A 552 6.90 -11.06 8.94
C LEU A 552 7.78 -9.80 8.98
N TYR A 553 7.72 -9.04 10.07
CA TYR A 553 8.61 -7.90 10.31
C TYR A 553 10.08 -8.33 10.37
N TRP A 554 10.40 -9.36 11.17
CA TRP A 554 11.76 -9.90 11.22
C TRP A 554 12.16 -10.54 9.88
N GLU A 555 11.30 -11.32 9.21
CA GLU A 555 11.58 -11.85 7.86
C GLU A 555 12.02 -10.76 6.87
N ALA A 556 11.33 -9.62 6.87
CA ALA A 556 11.66 -8.49 6.00
C ALA A 556 12.98 -7.81 6.41
N LYS A 557 13.15 -7.53 7.71
CA LYS A 557 14.31 -6.81 8.25
C LYS A 557 15.59 -7.64 8.15
N GLU A 558 15.55 -8.92 8.50
CA GLU A 558 16.66 -9.87 8.36
C GLU A 558 17.04 -10.06 6.89
N THR A 559 16.05 -10.19 5.98
CA THR A 559 16.35 -10.25 4.54
C THR A 559 17.10 -9.00 4.06
N VAL A 560 16.67 -7.81 4.50
CA VAL A 560 17.33 -6.54 4.14
C VAL A 560 18.75 -6.44 4.74
N LEU A 561 18.93 -6.82 6.00
CA LEU A 561 20.25 -6.79 6.67
C LEU A 561 21.22 -7.85 6.12
N ALA A 562 20.73 -8.91 5.50
CA ALA A 562 21.54 -9.94 4.86
C ALA A 562 22.02 -9.59 3.44
N MET A 563 21.53 -8.50 2.84
CA MET A 563 21.97 -8.02 1.52
C MET A 563 23.36 -7.39 1.60
N LYS A 564 24.18 -7.56 0.55
CA LYS A 564 25.62 -7.26 0.59
C LYS A 564 26.11 -6.37 -0.55
N ARG A 565 25.52 -6.46 -1.75
CA ARG A 565 25.92 -5.64 -2.91
C ARG A 565 25.03 -4.41 -3.08
N VAL A 566 23.79 -4.47 -2.62
CA VAL A 566 22.85 -3.34 -2.69
C VAL A 566 22.37 -3.00 -1.28
N PRO A 567 22.82 -1.89 -0.68
CA PRO A 567 22.26 -1.43 0.59
C PRO A 567 20.79 -1.07 0.40
N VAL A 568 19.93 -1.58 1.28
CA VAL A 568 18.51 -1.23 1.34
C VAL A 568 18.23 -0.57 2.68
N HIS A 569 17.63 0.60 2.65
CA HIS A 569 17.19 1.29 3.87
C HIS A 569 15.87 0.67 4.36
N TYR A 570 15.93 -0.10 5.45
CA TYR A 570 14.73 -0.56 6.14
C TYR A 570 14.06 0.61 6.88
N VAL A 571 12.89 1.06 6.43
CA VAL A 571 12.19 2.21 7.00
C VAL A 571 11.27 1.70 8.11
N ASN A 572 11.77 1.70 9.35
CA ASN A 572 11.17 1.03 10.50
C ASN A 572 9.91 1.76 11.05
N ILE A 573 8.85 1.83 10.25
CA ILE A 573 7.60 2.52 10.58
C ILE A 573 6.68 1.77 11.55
N THR A 574 6.93 0.48 11.84
CA THR A 574 5.97 -0.42 12.50
C THR A 574 5.55 0.10 13.87
N GLY A 575 6.46 0.08 14.86
CA GLY A 575 6.11 0.41 16.25
C GLY A 575 5.58 1.84 16.41
N LEU A 576 6.20 2.83 15.76
CA LEU A 576 5.70 4.21 15.79
C LEU A 576 4.29 4.35 15.18
N SER A 577 3.88 3.47 14.26
CA SER A 577 2.54 3.49 13.68
C SER A 577 1.48 2.83 14.57
N GLU A 578 1.86 1.93 15.49
CA GLU A 578 0.93 1.26 16.43
C GLU A 578 0.41 2.21 17.51
N PHE A 579 1.08 3.34 17.75
CA PHE A 579 0.55 4.40 18.59
C PHE A 579 -0.57 5.20 17.87
N ARG A 580 -0.72 5.09 16.55
CA ARG A 580 -1.56 5.99 15.74
C ARG A 580 -2.96 5.48 15.42
N LYS A 581 -3.59 4.82 16.39
CA LYS A 581 -5.01 4.37 16.34
C LYS A 581 -6.02 5.42 15.85
N ASP A 582 -5.68 6.70 15.97
CA ASP A 582 -6.46 7.87 15.57
C ASP A 582 -6.40 8.23 14.07
N ALA A 583 -5.34 7.85 13.37
CA ALA A 583 -5.06 8.36 12.02
C ALA A 583 -5.76 7.56 10.88
N HIS A 584 -6.53 6.53 11.20
CA HIS A 584 -7.22 5.69 10.22
C HIS A 584 -8.41 6.40 9.54
N THR A 585 -8.75 5.93 8.34
CA THR A 585 -9.90 6.45 7.57
C THR A 585 -11.25 6.12 8.22
N SER A 586 -11.34 5.05 9.01
CA SER A 586 -12.55 4.66 9.74
C SER A 586 -13.73 4.50 8.78
N VAL A 587 -14.86 5.16 9.04
CA VAL A 587 -16.03 5.19 8.15
C VAL A 587 -15.98 6.34 7.12
N HIS A 588 -14.95 7.16 7.13
CA HIS A 588 -14.80 8.34 6.26
C HIS A 588 -14.03 7.97 4.99
N THR A 589 -14.51 6.95 4.27
CA THR A 589 -13.80 6.24 3.20
C THR A 589 -14.75 5.69 2.13
N LEU A 590 -14.18 5.15 1.04
CA LEU A 590 -14.89 4.35 0.04
C LEU A 590 -15.01 2.88 0.47
N ARG A 591 -16.14 2.24 0.16
CA ARG A 591 -16.29 0.78 0.08
C ARG A 591 -16.73 0.40 -1.33
N GLN A 592 -16.01 -0.53 -1.96
CA GLN A 592 -16.28 -0.98 -3.34
C GLN A 592 -16.39 0.17 -4.37
N GLY A 593 -15.61 1.24 -4.20
CA GLY A 593 -15.61 2.40 -5.11
C GLY A 593 -16.77 3.39 -4.90
N LYS A 594 -17.52 3.29 -3.79
CA LYS A 594 -18.57 4.25 -3.41
C LYS A 594 -18.36 4.77 -1.99
N LEU A 595 -18.64 6.05 -1.75
CA LEU A 595 -18.59 6.65 -0.41
C LEU A 595 -19.62 5.99 0.51
N LEU A 596 -19.24 5.76 1.77
CA LEU A 596 -20.13 5.19 2.78
C LEU A 596 -21.28 6.16 3.11
N THR A 597 -22.52 5.68 3.04
CA THR A 597 -23.73 6.48 3.34
C THR A 597 -23.83 6.82 4.83
N PRO A 598 -24.61 7.84 5.25
CA PRO A 598 -24.74 8.20 6.67
C PRO A 598 -25.15 7.03 7.58
N GLU A 599 -25.97 6.12 7.08
CA GLU A 599 -26.43 4.91 7.78
C GLU A 599 -25.29 3.88 7.93
N GLN A 600 -24.41 3.78 6.93
CA GLN A 600 -23.23 2.93 6.98
C GLN A 600 -22.14 3.55 7.88
N GLN A 601 -21.99 4.87 7.87
CA GLN A 601 -21.09 5.57 8.79
C GLN A 601 -21.55 5.47 10.26
N ALA A 602 -22.87 5.31 10.49
CA ALA A 602 -23.42 5.05 11.81
C ALA A 602 -23.16 3.61 12.34
N ASP A 603 -22.71 2.67 11.50
CA ASP A 603 -22.24 1.33 11.91
C ASP A 603 -20.73 1.14 11.65
N PRO A 604 -19.84 1.73 12.47
CA PRO A 604 -18.42 1.49 12.38
C PRO A 604 -18.02 0.03 12.67
N LYS A 605 -18.84 -0.74 13.38
CA LYS A 605 -18.56 -2.16 13.68
C LYS A 605 -18.50 -2.95 12.38
N THR A 606 -19.45 -2.73 11.47
CA THR A 606 -19.43 -3.33 10.13
C THR A 606 -18.52 -2.57 9.16
N TYR A 607 -18.59 -1.24 9.12
CA TYR A 607 -18.06 -0.46 7.99
C TYR A 607 -16.70 0.22 8.20
N ALA A 608 -16.20 0.39 9.43
CA ALA A 608 -14.93 1.11 9.63
C ALA A 608 -13.72 0.35 9.07
N ASP A 609 -12.96 1.04 8.22
CA ASP A 609 -11.63 0.71 7.73
C ASP A 609 -10.58 1.17 8.75
N CYS A 610 -9.96 0.20 9.42
CA CYS A 610 -8.87 0.43 10.37
C CYS A 610 -7.56 -0.13 9.82
N ILE A 611 -7.35 0.05 8.51
CA ILE A 611 -6.18 -0.34 7.74
C ILE A 611 -5.59 0.89 7.06
N HIS A 612 -6.39 1.60 6.26
CA HIS A 612 -5.93 2.77 5.50
C HIS A 612 -5.92 4.04 6.37
N TRP A 613 -5.20 5.07 5.90
CA TRP A 613 -4.87 6.26 6.67
C TRP A 613 -5.38 7.53 6.00
N CYS A 614 -5.96 8.43 6.79
CA CYS A 614 -6.35 9.76 6.34
C CYS A 614 -5.13 10.55 5.83
N LEU A 615 -5.35 11.40 4.83
CA LEU A 615 -4.34 12.31 4.29
C LEU A 615 -4.84 13.76 4.31
N PRO A 616 -4.11 14.73 4.92
CA PRO A 616 -2.82 14.57 5.61
C PRO A 616 -2.94 13.70 6.87
N GLY A 617 -1.84 13.08 7.30
CA GLY A 617 -1.82 12.12 8.40
C GLY A 617 -0.54 11.29 8.49
N LEU A 618 -0.65 10.08 9.06
CA LEU A 618 0.51 9.22 9.36
C LEU A 618 1.47 8.97 8.17
N PRO A 619 1.02 8.70 6.93
CA PRO A 619 1.94 8.45 5.82
C PRO A 619 2.83 9.65 5.45
N ASP A 620 2.46 10.87 5.84
CA ASP A 620 3.32 12.05 5.68
C ASP A 620 4.61 11.90 6.49
N MET A 621 4.51 11.37 7.71
CA MET A 621 5.68 11.08 8.55
C MET A 621 6.52 9.94 8.00
N TRP A 622 5.91 8.91 7.39
CA TRP A 622 6.65 7.87 6.67
C TRP A 622 7.48 8.46 5.52
N ASN A 623 6.89 9.43 4.81
CA ASN A 623 7.56 10.18 3.75
C ASN A 623 8.60 11.18 4.26
N LEU A 624 8.50 11.69 5.50
CA LEU A 624 9.57 12.47 6.12
C LEU A 624 10.83 11.63 6.39
N PHE A 625 10.71 10.34 6.68
CA PHE A 625 11.88 9.45 6.79
C PHE A 625 12.57 9.21 5.43
N LEU A 626 11.78 9.08 4.35
CA LEU A 626 12.32 9.01 2.98
C LEU A 626 12.99 10.33 2.61
N TYR A 627 12.31 11.46 2.81
CA TYR A 627 12.83 12.81 2.60
C TYR A 627 14.16 13.01 3.32
N ALA A 628 14.23 12.74 4.63
CA ALA A 628 15.43 12.90 5.44
C ALA A 628 16.62 12.11 4.87
N ARG A 629 16.43 10.86 4.46
CA ARG A 629 17.50 10.06 3.83
C ARG A 629 17.87 10.55 2.42
N ILE A 630 16.91 11.02 1.62
CA ILE A 630 17.14 11.53 0.25
C ILE A 630 17.88 12.88 0.27
N VAL A 631 17.51 13.81 1.16
CA VAL A 631 18.13 15.15 1.21
C VAL A 631 19.45 15.19 1.98
N SER A 632 19.68 14.28 2.92
CA SER A 632 20.94 14.22 3.70
C SER A 632 22.04 13.39 3.01
N ALA A 633 21.72 12.66 1.95
CA ALA A 633 22.72 11.99 1.13
C ALA A 633 23.61 13.01 0.38
N PRO A 634 24.87 12.68 0.02
CA PRO A 634 25.64 13.48 -0.94
C PRO A 634 24.86 13.70 -2.25
N TRP A 635 25.13 14.80 -2.94
CA TRP A 635 24.63 14.97 -4.30
C TRP A 635 25.31 13.95 -5.23
N ARG A 636 24.55 13.40 -6.16
CA ARG A 636 25.05 12.57 -7.26
C ARG A 636 24.90 13.40 -8.54
N ASP A 637 26.01 13.57 -9.25
CA ASP A 637 26.08 14.25 -10.54
C ASP A 637 25.51 13.40 -11.68
#